data_AF-A0A2Z3N7S7-F1
#
_entry.id   AF-A0A2Z3N7S7-F1
#
_cell.length_a   1.000
_cell.length_b   1.000
_cell.length_c   1.000
_cell.angle_alpha   90.00
_cell.angle_beta   90.00
_cell.angle_gamma   90.00
#
_symmetry.space_group_name_H-M   'P 1'
#
loop_
_entity.id
_entity.type
_entity.pdbx_description
1 polymer ?
#
loop_
_entity_poly.entity_id
_entity_poly.type
_entity_poly.pdbx_seq_one_letter_code
_entity_poly.pdbx_strand_id
1 'polypeptide(L)'
;MRHDDKTKARIRIGKLLNICRKCPYGGLRNSSRYVQQCETCDVYKEMRVLGDWLINTSHQPKGKRIKKWTEEERRLLINNIHLPVRNLSELLNRTPQSVRNQIGYLKRKGLL
;
A
#
# COMPACT_ATOMS: atom_id res chain seq x y z
N MET A 1 15.57 -4.25 5.66
CA MET A 1 15.57 -2.77 5.64
C MET A 1 14.39 -2.27 6.46
N ARG A 2 14.62 -1.46 7.49
CA ARG A 2 13.68 -1.27 8.61
C ARG A 2 12.57 -0.28 8.25
N HIS A 3 11.37 -0.56 8.73
CA HIS A 3 10.17 0.29 8.57
C HIS A 3 10.40 1.76 8.96
N ASP A 4 11.33 2.00 9.90
CA ASP A 4 11.79 3.30 10.37
C ASP A 4 12.23 4.27 9.29
N ASP A 5 12.95 3.82 8.26
CA ASP A 5 13.53 4.74 7.26
C ASP A 5 12.43 5.34 6.37
N LYS A 6 11.39 4.55 6.07
CA LYS A 6 10.19 5.03 5.36
C LYS A 6 9.40 6.02 6.20
N THR A 7 9.29 5.77 7.50
CA THR A 7 8.61 6.69 8.44
C THR A 7 9.37 8.01 8.54
N LYS A 8 10.69 7.98 8.68
CA LYS A 8 11.55 9.17 8.68
C LYS A 8 11.42 9.98 7.39
N ALA A 9 11.43 9.32 6.23
CA ALA A 9 11.23 9.98 4.94
C ALA A 9 9.86 10.66 4.84
N ARG A 10 8.77 9.99 5.29
CA ARG A 10 7.43 10.59 5.30
C ARG A 10 7.32 11.79 6.25
N ILE A 11 7.91 11.71 7.44
CA ILE A 11 7.97 12.83 8.39
C ILE A 11 8.74 14.01 7.76
N ARG A 12 9.86 13.73 7.09
CA ARG A 12 10.66 14.76 6.41
C ARG A 12 9.86 15.43 5.29
N ILE A 13 9.18 14.66 4.44
CA ILE A 13 8.27 15.21 3.42
C ILE A 13 7.19 16.09 4.06
N GLY A 14 6.61 15.69 5.20
CA GLY A 14 5.64 16.51 5.93
C GLY A 14 6.20 17.87 6.37
N LYS A 15 7.45 17.90 6.87
CA LYS A 15 8.14 19.14 7.23
C LYS A 15 8.40 20.02 6.00
N LEU A 16 8.87 19.42 4.90
CA LEU A 16 9.11 20.14 3.64
C LEU A 16 7.82 20.70 3.05
N LEU A 17 6.70 19.98 3.17
CA LEU A 17 5.37 20.48 2.77
C LEU A 17 4.95 21.71 3.57
N ASN A 18 5.23 21.76 4.87
CA ASN A 18 4.93 22.95 5.69
C ASN A 18 5.77 24.16 5.27
N ILE A 19 7.02 23.95 4.85
CA ILE A 19 7.86 25.01 4.27
C ILE A 19 7.31 25.44 2.91
N CYS A 20 7.02 24.46 2.04
CA CYS A 20 6.47 24.68 0.71
C CYS A 20 5.14 25.46 0.74
N ARG A 21 4.25 25.18 1.70
CA ARG A 21 2.97 25.89 1.87
C ARG A 21 3.10 27.38 2.20
N LYS A 22 4.25 27.82 2.74
CA LYS A 22 4.53 29.23 3.02
C LYS A 22 5.15 29.95 1.82
N CYS A 23 5.48 29.22 0.75
CA CYS A 23 6.02 29.80 -0.47
C CYS A 23 4.94 30.62 -1.19
N PRO A 24 5.27 31.76 -1.81
CA PRO A 24 4.34 32.52 -2.66
C PRO A 24 3.74 31.68 -3.81
N TYR A 25 4.44 30.63 -4.21
CA TYR A 25 4.04 29.67 -5.24
C TYR A 25 3.44 28.37 -4.66
N GLY A 26 3.42 28.25 -3.33
CA GLY A 26 3.06 27.06 -2.56
C GLY A 26 1.56 26.83 -2.48
N GLY A 27 0.98 26.19 -3.49
CA GLY A 27 -0.45 25.85 -3.49
C GLY A 27 -1.07 25.76 -4.88
N LEU A 28 -0.42 26.31 -5.90
CA LEU A 28 -0.90 26.36 -7.28
C LEU A 28 -0.45 25.10 -8.04
N ARG A 29 -0.93 23.92 -7.61
CA ARG A 29 -0.54 22.61 -8.18
C ARG A 29 -1.01 22.36 -9.63
N ASN A 30 -1.84 23.23 -10.20
CA ASN A 30 -2.55 22.97 -11.47
C ASN A 30 -2.26 23.97 -12.61
N SER A 31 -1.28 24.87 -12.49
CA SER A 31 -0.96 25.85 -13.53
C SER A 31 0.50 25.74 -13.98
N SER A 32 0.71 25.39 -15.25
CA SER A 32 2.02 25.03 -15.86
C SER A 32 3.11 26.11 -15.74
N ARG A 33 2.75 27.40 -15.64
CA ARG A 33 3.69 28.52 -15.45
C ARG A 33 4.46 28.49 -14.13
N TYR A 34 3.94 27.80 -13.10
CA TYR A 34 4.48 27.82 -11.73
C TYR A 34 5.33 26.59 -11.40
N VAL A 35 5.26 25.56 -12.25
CA VAL A 35 6.07 24.33 -12.14
C VAL A 35 7.55 24.63 -12.42
N GLN A 36 7.84 25.54 -13.35
CA GLN A 36 9.22 25.90 -13.73
C GLN A 36 10.01 26.55 -12.59
N GLN A 37 9.38 27.35 -11.73
CA GLN A 37 10.04 27.96 -10.56
C GLN A 37 10.28 26.96 -9.42
N CYS A 38 9.53 25.85 -9.39
CA CYS A 38 9.75 24.78 -8.43
C CYS A 38 10.90 23.84 -8.83
N GLU A 39 11.25 23.77 -10.12
CA GLU A 39 12.35 22.90 -10.59
C GLU A 39 13.72 23.29 -10.01
N THR A 40 13.93 24.58 -9.74
CA THR A 40 15.15 25.08 -9.09
C THR A 40 15.05 25.11 -7.56
N CYS A 41 13.86 24.91 -6.98
CA CYS A 41 13.62 24.98 -5.54
C CYS A 41 14.17 23.73 -4.82
N ASP A 42 15.09 23.94 -3.88
CA ASP A 42 15.73 22.83 -3.16
C ASP A 42 14.75 22.04 -2.27
N VAL A 43 13.74 22.71 -1.70
CA VAL A 43 12.65 22.05 -0.96
C VAL A 43 11.90 21.08 -1.86
N TYR A 44 11.60 21.49 -3.10
CA TYR A 44 10.91 20.65 -4.06
C TYR A 44 11.78 19.48 -4.56
N LYS A 45 13.07 19.73 -4.85
CA LYS A 45 14.03 18.67 -5.22
C LYS A 45 14.13 17.61 -4.13
N GLU A 46 14.28 18.02 -2.87
CA GLU A 46 14.36 17.10 -1.74
C GLU A 46 13.06 16.30 -1.58
N MET A 47 11.91 16.95 -1.70
CA MET A 47 10.61 16.27 -1.68
C MET A 47 10.47 15.24 -2.80
N ARG A 48 10.88 15.58 -4.03
CA ARG A 48 10.82 14.70 -5.19
C ARG A 48 11.71 13.47 -4.97
N VAL A 49 12.97 13.67 -4.56
CA VAL A 49 13.91 12.57 -4.27
C VAL A 49 13.36 11.63 -3.20
N LEU A 50 12.83 12.16 -2.10
CA LEU A 50 12.23 11.34 -1.04
C LEU A 50 10.97 10.60 -1.52
N GLY A 51 10.16 11.25 -2.36
CA GLY A 51 8.97 10.65 -2.98
C GLY A 51 9.33 9.48 -3.90
N ASP A 52 10.28 9.70 -4.81
CA ASP A 52 10.76 8.68 -5.74
C ASP A 52 11.39 7.50 -4.99
N TRP A 53 12.19 7.79 -3.96
CA TRP A 53 12.75 6.76 -3.10
C TRP A 53 11.66 5.93 -2.40
N LEU A 54 10.60 6.57 -1.88
CA LEU A 54 9.48 5.85 -1.26
C LEU A 54 8.77 4.93 -2.26
N ILE A 55 8.55 5.40 -3.50
CA ILE A 55 7.93 4.61 -4.57
C ILE A 55 8.81 3.42 -4.92
N ASN A 56 10.09 3.66 -5.23
CA ASN A 56 11.03 2.63 -5.68
C ASN A 56 11.29 1.57 -4.59
N THR A 57 11.35 1.99 -3.33
CA THR A 57 11.53 1.09 -2.17
C THR A 57 10.23 0.36 -1.80
N SER A 58 9.08 0.78 -2.33
CA SER A 58 7.77 0.14 -2.11
C SER A 58 7.41 -0.91 -3.15
N HIS A 59 8.26 -1.12 -4.18
CA HIS A 59 8.07 -2.19 -5.14
C HIS A 59 8.17 -3.57 -4.47
N GLN A 60 7.06 -4.02 -3.90
CA GLN A 60 6.74 -5.44 -3.96
C GLN A 60 6.81 -5.86 -5.44
N PRO A 61 7.39 -7.03 -5.76
CA PRO A 61 7.44 -7.51 -7.13
C PRO A 61 6.02 -7.57 -7.69
N LYS A 62 5.73 -6.73 -8.70
CA LYS A 62 4.44 -6.61 -9.40
C LYS A 62 4.04 -7.88 -10.19
N GLY A 63 4.66 -9.03 -9.91
CA GLY A 63 4.55 -10.26 -10.70
C GLY A 63 3.87 -11.44 -10.01
N LYS A 64 3.58 -11.40 -8.70
CA LYS A 64 2.83 -12.50 -8.06
C LYS A 64 1.35 -12.36 -8.39
N ARG A 65 0.94 -12.95 -9.52
CA ARG A 65 -0.49 -13.13 -9.88
C ARG A 65 -1.21 -13.70 -8.65
N ILE A 66 -2.20 -12.96 -8.14
CA ILE A 66 -3.00 -13.40 -7.00
C ILE A 66 -3.70 -14.70 -7.41
N LYS A 67 -3.40 -15.82 -6.74
CA LYS A 67 -4.08 -17.10 -6.97
C LYS A 67 -5.58 -16.92 -6.70
N LYS A 68 -6.41 -17.03 -7.73
CA LYS A 68 -7.87 -16.94 -7.60
C LYS A 68 -8.38 -18.10 -6.75
N TRP A 69 -9.41 -17.87 -5.93
CA TRP A 69 -10.09 -18.93 -5.17
C TRP A 69 -10.97 -19.75 -6.11
N THR A 70 -10.75 -21.06 -6.17
CA THR A 70 -11.64 -22.00 -6.87
C THR A 70 -12.92 -22.23 -6.06
N GLU A 71 -13.95 -22.77 -6.69
CA GLU A 71 -15.19 -23.10 -6.00
C GLU A 71 -15.01 -24.23 -4.98
N GLU A 72 -14.17 -25.22 -5.30
CA GLU A 72 -13.80 -26.32 -4.41
C GLU A 72 -13.10 -25.82 -3.14
N GLU A 73 -12.13 -24.91 -3.28
CA GLU A 73 -11.45 -24.29 -2.13
C GLU A 73 -12.44 -23.51 -1.24
N ARG A 74 -13.46 -22.88 -1.84
CA ARG A 74 -14.53 -22.19 -1.09
C ARG A 74 -15.40 -23.17 -0.32
N ARG A 75 -15.84 -24.25 -0.96
CA ARG A 75 -16.64 -25.30 -0.31
C ARG A 75 -15.89 -25.94 0.85
N LEU A 76 -14.61 -26.27 0.64
CA LEU A 76 -13.75 -26.80 1.71
C LEU A 76 -13.59 -25.81 2.86
N LEU A 77 -13.42 -24.52 2.57
CA LEU A 77 -13.35 -23.48 3.60
C LEU A 77 -14.65 -23.36 4.40
N ILE A 78 -15.81 -23.39 3.73
CA ILE A 78 -17.13 -23.29 4.38
C ILE A 78 -17.38 -24.51 5.28
N ASN A 79 -17.13 -25.72 4.78
CA ASN A 79 -17.33 -26.95 5.53
C ASN A 79 -16.43 -27.06 6.77
N ASN A 80 -15.25 -26.42 6.72
CA ASN A 80 -14.25 -26.47 7.80
C ASN A 80 -14.14 -25.16 8.58
N ILE A 81 -15.12 -24.25 8.50
CA ILE A 81 -15.03 -22.90 9.09
C ILE A 81 -14.80 -22.88 10.61
N HIS A 82 -15.14 -23.98 11.27
CA HIS A 82 -14.94 -24.19 12.70
C HIS A 82 -13.44 -24.38 13.07
N LEU A 83 -12.59 -24.73 12.10
CA LEU A 83 -11.17 -24.92 12.33
C LEU A 83 -10.44 -23.58 12.48
N PRO A 84 -9.34 -23.54 13.26
CA PRO A 84 -8.52 -22.34 13.34
C PRO A 84 -7.87 -22.02 12.00
N VAL A 85 -7.65 -20.73 11.74
CA VAL A 85 -7.09 -20.21 10.46
C VAL A 85 -5.78 -20.91 10.08
N ARG A 86 -4.96 -21.32 11.06
CA ARG A 86 -3.72 -22.06 10.81
C ARG A 86 -4.01 -23.40 10.13
N ASN A 87 -4.92 -24.20 10.67
CA ASN A 87 -5.28 -25.51 10.09
C ASN A 87 -5.94 -25.32 8.72
N LEU A 88 -6.80 -24.30 8.57
CA LEU A 88 -7.38 -23.95 7.27
C LEU A 88 -6.32 -23.55 6.23
N SER A 89 -5.27 -22.86 6.66
CA SER A 89 -4.17 -22.44 5.78
C SER A 89 -3.34 -23.63 5.28
N GLU A 90 -3.11 -24.62 6.15
CA GLU A 90 -2.43 -25.86 5.82
C GLU A 90 -3.30 -26.72 4.89
N LEU A 91 -4.59 -26.88 5.22
CA LEU A 91 -5.56 -27.65 4.43
C LEU A 91 -5.72 -27.11 3.00
N LEU A 92 -5.79 -25.80 2.85
CA LEU A 92 -6.03 -25.14 1.55
C LEU A 92 -4.72 -24.77 0.82
N ASN A 93 -3.55 -25.09 1.41
CA ASN A 93 -2.23 -24.69 0.94
C ASN A 93 -2.19 -23.19 0.55
N ARG A 94 -2.67 -22.34 1.45
CA ARG A 94 -2.83 -20.90 1.27
C ARG A 94 -2.22 -20.15 2.44
N THR A 95 -1.88 -18.87 2.24
CA THR A 95 -1.39 -18.05 3.35
C THR A 95 -2.53 -17.78 4.35
N PRO A 96 -2.25 -17.70 5.66
CA PRO A 96 -3.25 -17.36 6.68
C PRO A 96 -4.01 -16.06 6.36
N GLN A 97 -3.32 -15.08 5.77
CA GLN A 97 -3.95 -13.82 5.36
C GLN A 97 -4.95 -14.01 4.21
N SER A 98 -4.63 -14.85 3.23
CA SER A 98 -5.56 -15.16 2.12
C SER A 98 -6.84 -15.80 2.66
N VAL A 99 -6.71 -16.72 3.62
CA VAL A 99 -7.85 -17.38 4.28
C VAL A 99 -8.71 -16.36 5.04
N ARG A 100 -8.12 -15.49 5.89
CA ARG A 100 -8.88 -14.44 6.59
C ARG A 100 -9.64 -13.52 5.63
N ASN A 101 -8.98 -13.09 4.55
CA ASN A 101 -9.59 -12.23 3.54
C ASN A 101 -10.77 -12.94 2.87
N GLN A 102 -10.66 -14.24 2.61
CA GLN A 102 -11.71 -15.03 1.99
C GLN A 102 -12.90 -15.23 2.94
N ILE A 103 -12.66 -15.51 4.21
CA ILE A 103 -13.72 -15.60 5.23
C ILE A 103 -14.49 -14.27 5.29
N GLY A 104 -13.78 -13.14 5.35
CA GLY A 104 -14.41 -11.81 5.35
C GLY A 104 -15.17 -11.50 4.06
N TYR A 105 -14.71 -12.00 2.91
CA TYR A 105 -15.45 -11.91 1.66
C TYR A 105 -16.76 -12.71 1.71
N LEU A 106 -16.72 -13.97 2.16
CA LEU A 106 -17.88 -14.85 2.22
C LEU A 106 -18.96 -14.33 3.19
N LYS A 107 -18.56 -13.83 4.37
CA LYS A 107 -19.48 -13.19 5.34
C LYS A 107 -20.22 -11.99 4.73
N ARG A 108 -19.51 -11.11 4.01
CA ARG A 108 -20.13 -9.97 3.30
C ARG A 108 -21.08 -10.39 2.19
N LYS A 109 -20.99 -11.63 1.71
CA LYS A 109 -21.87 -12.20 0.69
C LYS A 109 -23.01 -13.04 1.29
N GLY A 110 -23.08 -13.20 2.62
CA GLY A 110 -24.09 -14.05 3.28
C GLY A 110 -23.92 -15.54 2.99
N LEU A 111 -22.70 -15.97 2.61
CA LEU A 111 -22.37 -17.38 2.34
C LEU A 111 -21.75 -18.08 3.56
N LEU A 112 -21.58 -17.34 4.66
CA LEU A 112 -21.14 -17.74 6.00
C LEU A 112 -21.88 -16.87 7.01
#